data_AF-A0A963CR10-F1
#
_entry.id   AF-A0A963CR10-F1
#
_cell.length_a   1.000
_cell.length_b   1.000
_cell.length_c   1.000
_cell.angle_alpha   90.00
_cell.angle_beta   90.00
_cell.angle_gamma   90.00
#
_symmetry.space_group_name_H-M   'P 1'
#
loop_
_entity.id
_entity.type
_entity.pdbx_description
1 polymer ?
#
loop_
_entity_poly.entity_id
_entity_poly.type
_entity_poly.pdbx_seq_one_letter_code
_entity_poly.pdbx_strand_id
1 'polypeptide(L)'
;MIKNRRFTKLAIAAITCCFALTAQAGPAEDRQAFLDAYKWKFPNVPQEEFINGVYAIDPVGRENWEAIEEFPPYETFIDDGRAMWAKPFANGKTYKDCFPDGPGITHKYPHWDKQKGMVMTLPLAINECREANGEKPL
;
A
#
# COMPACT_ATOMS: atom_id res chain seq x y z
N MET A 1 48.90 40.01 -29.05
CA MET A 1 47.76 39.94 -28.11
C MET A 1 46.54 39.35 -28.82
N ILE A 2 46.42 38.02 -28.85
CA ILE A 2 45.23 37.33 -29.40
C ILE A 2 44.45 36.82 -28.18
N LYS A 3 43.31 37.47 -27.92
CA LYS A 3 42.49 37.27 -26.73
C LYS A 3 41.77 35.91 -26.86
N ASN A 4 42.12 34.95 -26.01
CA ASN A 4 41.58 33.58 -25.93
C ASN A 4 40.10 33.51 -25.48
N ARG A 5 39.26 34.45 -25.92
CA ARG A 5 37.83 34.59 -25.54
C ARG A 5 36.95 33.44 -26.07
N ARG A 6 37.42 32.64 -27.04
CA ARG A 6 36.68 31.47 -27.55
C ARG A 6 36.82 30.26 -26.64
N PHE A 7 37.99 30.05 -26.04
CA PHE A 7 38.22 28.95 -25.09
C PHE A 7 37.45 29.14 -23.78
N THR A 8 37.34 30.38 -23.28
CA THR A 8 36.61 30.66 -22.03
C THR A 8 35.09 30.47 -22.19
N LYS A 9 34.52 30.71 -23.38
CA LYS A 9 33.08 30.49 -23.64
C LYS A 9 32.73 29.02 -23.85
N LEU A 10 33.63 28.21 -24.41
CA LEU A 10 33.42 26.77 -24.55
C LEU A 10 33.52 26.02 -23.21
N ALA A 11 34.41 26.45 -22.32
CA ALA A 11 34.54 25.83 -21.00
C ALA A 11 33.29 26.04 -20.12
N ILE A 12 32.63 27.21 -20.24
CA ILE A 12 31.41 27.51 -19.47
C ILE A 12 30.20 26.72 -20.00
N ALA A 13 30.09 26.48 -21.32
CA ALA A 13 29.00 25.71 -21.91
C ALA A 13 29.09 24.19 -21.64
N ALA A 14 30.29 23.66 -21.39
CA ALA A 14 30.48 22.25 -21.03
C ALA A 14 30.12 21.96 -19.56
N ILE A 15 30.26 22.94 -18.66
CA ILE A 15 29.97 22.79 -17.22
C ILE A 15 28.46 22.85 -16.94
N THR A 16 27.67 23.55 -17.76
CA THR A 16 26.21 23.61 -17.61
C THR A 16 25.47 22.35 -18.06
N CYS A 17 26.10 21.44 -18.80
CA CYS A 17 25.45 20.22 -19.30
C CYS A 17 25.52 19.01 -18.34
N CYS A 18 26.27 19.11 -17.23
CA CYS A 18 26.48 17.98 -16.30
C CYS A 18 25.49 17.94 -15.11
N PHE A 19 24.53 18.86 -15.01
CA PHE A 19 23.62 18.94 -13.85
C PHE A 19 22.21 18.40 -14.07
N ALA A 20 21.99 17.57 -15.09
CA ALA A 20 20.78 16.75 -15.20
C ALA A 20 21.00 15.33 -14.66
N LEU A 21 21.67 15.19 -13.52
CA LEU A 21 21.51 13.98 -12.70
C LEU A 21 20.13 14.06 -12.05
N THR A 22 19.10 13.72 -12.81
CA THR A 22 17.84 13.32 -12.19
C THR A 22 18.17 12.12 -11.31
N ALA A 23 17.98 12.26 -10.00
CA ALA A 23 18.06 11.12 -9.10
C ALA A 23 16.95 10.14 -9.51
N GLN A 24 17.26 9.22 -10.41
CA GLN A 24 16.45 8.02 -10.65
C GLN A 24 16.78 7.04 -9.52
N ALA A 25 16.24 7.28 -8.33
CA ALA A 25 16.02 6.14 -7.45
C ALA A 25 14.91 5.31 -8.11
N GLY A 26 15.21 4.04 -8.38
CA GLY A 26 14.21 3.11 -8.88
C GLY A 26 13.36 2.60 -7.70
N PRO A 27 12.20 1.96 -7.98
CA PRO A 27 11.31 1.48 -6.93
C PRO A 27 11.99 0.52 -5.93
N ALA A 28 12.98 -0.27 -6.38
CA ALA A 28 13.69 -1.20 -5.53
C ALA A 28 14.68 -0.49 -4.59
N GLU A 29 15.38 0.52 -5.13
CA GLU A 29 16.33 1.35 -4.39
C GLU A 29 15.59 2.20 -3.35
N ASP A 30 14.48 2.83 -3.72
CA ASP A 30 13.62 3.59 -2.80
C ASP A 30 13.07 2.70 -1.68
N ARG A 31 12.60 1.50 -2.02
CA ARG A 31 12.15 0.51 -1.02
C ARG A 31 13.26 0.17 -0.05
N GLN A 32 14.48 -0.06 -0.54
CA GLN A 32 15.60 -0.42 0.31
C GLN A 32 15.99 0.75 1.23
N ALA A 33 16.09 1.96 0.69
CA ALA A 33 16.37 3.17 1.46
C ALA A 33 15.33 3.41 2.56
N PHE A 34 14.06 3.15 2.29
CA PHE A 34 12.98 3.22 3.28
C PHE A 34 13.19 2.21 4.42
N LEU A 35 13.46 0.94 4.09
CA LEU A 35 13.70 -0.11 5.09
C LEU A 35 14.92 0.24 5.96
N ASP A 36 16.00 0.72 5.35
CA ASP A 36 17.23 1.09 6.07
C ASP A 36 17.01 2.28 7.00
N ALA A 37 16.25 3.29 6.56
CA ALA A 37 15.90 4.44 7.38
C ALA A 37 15.12 4.06 8.65
N TYR A 38 14.17 3.12 8.55
CA TYR A 38 13.40 2.65 9.71
C TYR A 38 14.22 1.77 10.65
N LYS A 39 15.05 0.88 10.10
CA LYS A 39 15.99 0.08 10.91
C LYS A 39 16.98 0.97 11.67
N TRP A 40 17.48 2.03 11.02
CA TRP A 40 18.35 3.00 11.67
C TRP A 40 17.63 3.82 12.74
N LYS A 41 16.39 4.25 12.47
CA LYS A 41 15.60 5.05 13.42
C LYS A 41 15.14 4.25 14.64
N PHE A 42 14.86 2.96 14.46
CA PHE A 42 14.35 2.06 15.50
C PHE A 42 15.20 0.77 15.59
N PRO A 43 16.48 0.88 15.99
CA PRO A 43 17.44 -0.23 15.91
C PRO A 43 17.13 -1.40 16.85
N ASN A 44 16.28 -1.16 17.86
CA ASN A 44 15.87 -2.17 18.83
C ASN A 44 14.52 -2.84 18.50
N VAL A 45 13.85 -2.43 17.41
CA VAL A 45 12.58 -3.03 16.97
C VAL A 45 12.90 -4.16 15.99
N PRO A 46 12.56 -5.43 16.30
CA PRO A 46 12.75 -6.55 15.38
C PRO A 46 11.99 -6.33 14.07
N GLN A 47 12.50 -6.88 12.97
CA GLN A 47 11.93 -6.63 11.64
C GLN A 47 10.46 -7.11 11.53
N GLU A 48 10.17 -8.24 12.17
CA GLU A 48 8.86 -8.87 12.27
C GLU A 48 7.84 -8.01 13.03
N GLU A 49 8.29 -7.15 13.94
CA GLU A 49 7.40 -6.31 14.75
C GLU A 49 6.84 -5.12 13.98
N PHE A 50 7.48 -4.69 12.89
CA PHE A 50 6.98 -3.55 12.10
C PHE A 50 5.59 -3.79 11.49
N ILE A 51 5.09 -5.04 11.43
CA ILE A 51 3.70 -5.33 11.03
C ILE A 51 2.68 -4.68 11.97
N ASN A 52 3.06 -4.44 13.22
CA ASN A 52 2.22 -3.84 14.26
C ASN A 52 2.24 -2.30 14.21
N GLY A 53 2.92 -1.70 13.22
CA GLY A 53 2.96 -0.25 13.03
C GLY A 53 3.54 0.48 14.23
N VAL A 54 2.83 1.50 14.72
CA VAL A 54 3.29 2.32 15.86
C VAL A 54 3.36 1.52 17.17
N TYR A 55 2.58 0.46 17.31
CA TYR A 55 2.58 -0.41 18.51
C TYR A 55 3.89 -1.20 18.66
N ALA A 56 4.70 -1.31 17.60
CA ALA A 56 6.05 -1.85 17.69
C ALA A 56 7.03 -0.92 18.42
N ILE A 57 6.67 0.36 18.58
CA ILE A 57 7.52 1.44 19.10
C ILE A 57 6.98 1.98 20.42
N ASP A 58 5.65 2.09 20.54
CA ASP A 58 4.96 2.58 21.74
C ASP A 58 4.44 1.41 22.60
N PRO A 59 5.11 1.08 23.72
CA PRO A 59 4.71 -0.03 24.57
C PRO A 59 3.38 0.20 25.27
N VAL A 60 3.05 1.45 25.63
CA VAL A 60 1.76 1.77 26.26
C VAL A 60 0.64 1.65 25.25
N GLY A 61 0.86 2.13 24.02
CA GLY A 61 -0.06 1.93 22.91
C GLY A 61 -0.32 0.44 22.63
N ARG A 62 0.74 -0.39 22.68
CA ARG A 62 0.65 -1.84 22.50
C ARG A 62 -0.16 -2.52 23.59
N GLU A 63 0.12 -2.27 24.86
CA GLU A 63 -0.64 -2.86 25.98
C GLU A 63 -2.13 -2.54 25.89
N ASN A 64 -2.46 -1.28 25.56
CA ASN A 64 -3.85 -0.87 25.36
C ASN A 64 -4.49 -1.55 24.15
N TRP A 65 -3.77 -1.68 23.03
CA TRP A 65 -4.26 -2.38 21.85
C TRP A 65 -4.53 -3.86 22.17
N GLU A 66 -3.60 -4.56 22.80
CA GLU A 66 -3.78 -5.97 23.19
C GLU A 66 -4.97 -6.17 24.13
N ALA A 67 -5.19 -5.24 25.07
CA ALA A 67 -6.37 -5.26 25.94
C ALA A 67 -7.69 -5.03 25.16
N ILE A 68 -7.67 -4.18 24.12
CA ILE A 68 -8.82 -3.98 23.22
C ILE A 68 -9.07 -5.25 22.40
N GLU A 69 -8.02 -5.90 21.91
CA GLU A 69 -8.12 -7.12 21.10
C GLU A 69 -8.61 -8.35 21.88
N GLU A 70 -8.61 -8.32 23.22
CA GLU A 70 -9.28 -9.33 24.05
C GLU A 70 -10.81 -9.28 23.88
N PHE A 71 -11.37 -8.09 23.69
CA PHE A 71 -12.79 -7.85 23.44
C PHE A 71 -13.00 -6.81 22.34
N PRO A 72 -12.72 -7.16 21.06
CA PRO A 72 -12.67 -6.18 19.99
C PRO A 72 -14.04 -5.51 19.79
N PRO A 73 -14.13 -4.17 19.80
CA PRO A 73 -15.40 -3.46 19.61
C PRO A 73 -15.96 -3.63 18.19
N TYR A 74 -15.16 -4.20 17.28
CA TYR A 74 -15.52 -4.43 15.89
C TYR A 74 -16.04 -5.85 15.61
N GLU A 75 -16.06 -6.75 16.59
CA GLU A 75 -16.49 -8.16 16.42
C GLU A 75 -17.89 -8.27 15.81
N THR A 76 -18.82 -7.41 16.23
CA THR A 76 -20.18 -7.39 15.66
C THR A 76 -20.20 -7.09 14.16
N PHE A 77 -19.29 -6.26 13.67
CA PHE A 77 -19.19 -5.98 12.23
C PHE A 77 -18.58 -7.15 11.46
N ILE A 78 -17.71 -7.95 12.09
CA ILE A 78 -17.19 -9.18 11.51
C ILE A 78 -18.32 -10.21 11.37
N ASP A 79 -19.19 -10.32 12.37
CA ASP A 79 -20.37 -11.18 12.33
C ASP A 79 -21.38 -10.74 11.25
N ASP A 80 -21.65 -9.43 11.16
CA ASP A 80 -22.47 -8.88 10.08
C ASP A 80 -21.87 -9.19 8.71
N GLY A 81 -20.55 -8.98 8.55
CA GLY A 81 -19.81 -9.32 7.34
C GLY A 81 -19.90 -10.81 6.99
N ARG A 82 -19.81 -11.70 7.98
CA ARG A 82 -19.98 -13.15 7.82
C ARG A 82 -21.40 -13.50 7.36
N ALA A 83 -22.41 -12.87 7.94
CA ALA A 83 -23.81 -13.06 7.54
C ALA A 83 -24.05 -12.61 6.09
N MET A 84 -23.51 -11.45 5.69
CA MET A 84 -23.55 -10.98 4.31
C MET A 84 -22.84 -11.95 3.36
N TRP A 85 -21.66 -12.46 3.75
CA TRP A 85 -20.89 -13.39 2.93
C TRP A 85 -21.62 -14.71 2.66
N ALA A 86 -22.35 -15.21 3.66
CA ALA A 86 -23.10 -16.47 3.57
C ALA A 86 -24.42 -16.33 2.80
N LYS A 87 -25.00 -15.13 2.74
CA LYS A 87 -26.27 -14.86 2.07
C LYS A 87 -26.08 -14.81 0.55
N PRO A 88 -26.84 -15.61 -0.23
CA PRO A 88 -26.87 -15.45 -1.68
C PRO A 88 -27.45 -14.10 -2.09
N PHE A 89 -26.91 -13.55 -3.18
CA PHE A 89 -27.49 -12.43 -3.90
C PHE A 89 -28.85 -12.79 -4.49
N ALA A 90 -29.63 -11.80 -4.90
CA ALA A 90 -30.96 -12.00 -5.49
C ALA A 90 -30.93 -12.92 -6.74
N ASN A 91 -29.81 -12.98 -7.45
CA ASN A 91 -29.61 -13.83 -8.62
C ASN A 91 -29.12 -15.27 -8.28
N GLY A 92 -29.02 -15.62 -6.99
CA GLY A 92 -28.57 -16.93 -6.51
C GLY A 92 -27.05 -17.13 -6.42
N LYS A 93 -26.25 -16.19 -6.92
CA LYS A 93 -24.79 -16.19 -6.75
C LYS A 93 -24.39 -15.68 -5.36
N THR A 94 -23.11 -15.73 -5.04
CA THR A 94 -22.54 -15.36 -3.76
C THR A 94 -21.26 -14.56 -3.95
N TYR A 95 -20.71 -13.98 -2.87
CA TYR A 95 -19.39 -13.35 -2.92
C TYR A 95 -18.27 -14.33 -3.32
N LYS A 96 -18.42 -15.65 -3.07
CA LYS A 96 -17.42 -16.66 -3.48
C LYS A 96 -17.27 -16.74 -5.00
N ASP A 97 -18.31 -16.40 -5.76
CA ASP A 97 -18.25 -16.38 -7.23
C ASP A 97 -17.33 -15.27 -7.76
N CYS A 98 -17.18 -14.17 -7.00
CA CYS A 98 -16.24 -13.09 -7.31
C CYS A 98 -14.87 -13.32 -6.64
N PHE A 99 -14.86 -13.94 -5.47
CA PHE A 99 -13.70 -14.05 -4.57
C PHE A 99 -13.50 -15.50 -4.12
N PRO A 100 -12.98 -16.37 -5.01
CA PRO A 100 -12.88 -17.81 -4.75
C PRO A 100 -11.95 -18.16 -3.57
N ASP A 101 -10.95 -17.32 -3.30
CA ASP A 101 -10.00 -17.48 -2.19
C ASP A 101 -10.45 -16.81 -0.89
N GLY A 102 -11.66 -16.23 -0.88
CA GLY A 102 -12.21 -15.50 0.25
C GLY A 102 -12.59 -16.39 1.46
N PRO A 103 -12.94 -15.77 2.59
CA PRO A 103 -13.11 -14.32 2.80
C PRO A 103 -11.80 -13.56 3.14
N GLY A 104 -10.71 -14.26 3.52
CA GLY A 104 -9.46 -13.67 3.99
C GLY A 104 -8.50 -13.20 2.87
N ILE A 105 -8.91 -12.23 2.06
CA ILE A 105 -8.19 -11.83 0.82
C ILE A 105 -7.57 -10.44 0.85
N THR A 106 -7.57 -9.75 1.98
CA THR A 106 -7.02 -8.38 2.10
C THR A 106 -5.57 -8.27 1.61
N HIS A 107 -4.75 -9.30 1.84
CA HIS A 107 -3.35 -9.34 1.39
C HIS A 107 -3.17 -9.31 -0.14
N LYS A 108 -4.23 -9.54 -0.94
CA LYS A 108 -4.23 -9.41 -2.41
C LYS A 108 -4.49 -7.99 -2.90
N TYR A 109 -4.74 -7.06 -1.97
CA TYR A 109 -5.10 -5.67 -2.26
C TYR A 109 -4.24 -4.70 -1.43
N PRO A 110 -4.01 -3.48 -1.92
CA PRO A 110 -4.31 -3.03 -3.29
C PRO A 110 -3.38 -3.68 -4.33
N HIS A 111 -3.81 -3.72 -5.59
CA HIS A 111 -2.95 -4.11 -6.71
C HIS A 111 -3.22 -3.26 -7.95
N TRP A 112 -2.24 -3.17 -8.84
CA TRP A 112 -2.41 -2.49 -10.13
C TRP A 112 -3.14 -3.38 -11.13
N ASP A 113 -4.28 -2.92 -11.64
CA ASP A 113 -4.97 -3.53 -12.76
C ASP A 113 -4.55 -2.83 -14.05
N LYS A 114 -3.84 -3.56 -14.92
CA LYS A 114 -3.34 -3.03 -16.20
C LYS A 114 -4.45 -2.79 -17.23
N GLN A 115 -5.52 -3.58 -17.20
CA GLN A 115 -6.62 -3.46 -18.16
C GLN A 115 -7.47 -2.22 -17.86
N LYS A 116 -7.75 -1.99 -16.57
CA LYS A 116 -8.46 -0.80 -16.09
C LYS A 116 -7.56 0.43 -15.98
N GLY A 117 -6.24 0.23 -15.94
CA GLY A 117 -5.27 1.31 -15.79
C GLY A 117 -5.39 2.03 -14.44
N MET A 118 -5.72 1.28 -13.37
CA MET A 118 -5.94 1.84 -12.05
C MET A 118 -5.53 0.88 -10.93
N VAL A 119 -5.40 1.42 -9.72
CA VAL A 119 -5.21 0.62 -8.51
C VAL A 119 -6.56 0.08 -8.05
N MET A 120 -6.68 -1.23 -7.97
CA MET A 120 -7.84 -1.91 -7.41
C MET A 120 -7.70 -2.02 -5.89
N THR A 121 -8.73 -1.61 -5.18
CA THR A 121 -8.87 -1.78 -3.73
C THR A 121 -9.90 -2.87 -3.43
N LEU A 122 -9.80 -3.49 -2.25
CA LEU A 122 -10.79 -4.50 -1.84
C LEU A 122 -12.22 -3.91 -1.78
N PRO A 123 -12.47 -2.70 -1.21
CA PRO A 123 -13.80 -2.10 -1.24
C PRO A 123 -14.34 -1.86 -2.66
N LEU A 124 -13.49 -1.40 -3.58
CA LEU A 124 -13.88 -1.23 -4.98
C LEU A 124 -14.29 -2.57 -5.61
N ALA A 125 -13.45 -3.60 -5.45
CA ALA A 125 -13.73 -4.92 -5.98
C ALA A 125 -15.03 -5.51 -5.40
N ILE A 126 -15.30 -5.30 -4.10
CA ILE A 126 -16.54 -5.73 -3.44
C ILE A 126 -17.74 -5.05 -4.10
N ASN A 127 -17.69 -3.73 -4.31
CA ASN A 127 -18.80 -3.00 -4.91
C ASN A 127 -19.02 -3.36 -6.38
N GLU A 128 -17.96 -3.53 -7.16
CA GLU A 128 -18.07 -4.03 -8.54
C GLU A 128 -18.71 -5.43 -8.59
N CYS A 129 -18.35 -6.33 -7.66
CA CYS A 129 -18.98 -7.64 -7.54
C CYS A 129 -20.48 -7.53 -7.24
N ARG A 130 -20.86 -6.64 -6.32
CA ARG A 130 -22.27 -6.41 -5.97
C ARG A 130 -23.06 -5.88 -7.18
N GLU A 131 -22.56 -4.84 -7.82
CA GLU A 131 -23.20 -4.23 -8.99
C GLU A 131 -23.36 -5.23 -10.15
N ALA A 132 -22.33 -6.02 -10.44
CA ALA A 132 -22.38 -7.07 -11.46
C ALA A 132 -23.41 -8.17 -11.16
N ASN A 133 -23.84 -8.30 -9.89
CA ASN A 133 -24.85 -9.26 -9.45
C ASN A 133 -26.22 -8.60 -9.17
N GLY A 134 -26.40 -7.32 -9.53
CA GLY A 134 -27.67 -6.60 -9.35
C GLY A 134 -27.92 -6.14 -7.92
N GLU A 135 -26.92 -6.19 -7.05
CA GLU A 135 -26.96 -5.66 -5.70
C GLU A 135 -26.53 -4.18 -5.70
N LYS A 136 -27.00 -3.40 -4.71
CA LYS A 136 -26.49 -2.03 -4.50
C LYS A 136 -25.04 -2.09 -4.00
N PRO A 137 -24.21 -1.07 -4.21
CA PRO A 137 -22.94 -0.91 -3.48
C PRO A 137 -23.13 -0.86 -1.95
N LEU A 138 -22.09 -1.22 -1.19
CA LEU A 138 -21.98 -0.95 0.25
C LEU A 138 -21.61 0.51 0.50
#